data_AF-A0A930YVZ2-F1
#
_entry.id   AF-A0A930YVZ2-F1
#
_cell.length_a   1.000
_cell.length_b   1.000
_cell.length_c   1.000
_cell.angle_alpha   90.00
_cell.angle_beta   90.00
_cell.angle_gamma   90.00
#
_symmetry.space_group_name_H-M   'P 1'
#
loop_
_entity.id
_entity.type
_entity.pdbx_description
1 polymer ?
#
loop_
_entity_poly.entity_id
_entity_poly.type
_entity_poly.pdbx_seq_one_letter_code
_entity_poly.pdbx_strand_id
1 'polypeptide(L)'
;MANPTELQSVLSELGISKEDYLFLTIKTVYLYQMKSGEKNVEYRAPSDSIFTKLYKDFNQYQFNKPKQLAYILFQAGYNSDSPRMLIELKGWSYKGENHPKSLDTFGHPIDSRDVNLILGSIVYENLDMSREGEFRVKALKEDGPQIKSLKSRQNIKLKIAGRRSQIGRGDR
;
A
#
# COMPACT_ATOMS: atom_id res chain seq x y z
N MET A 1 -13.31 30.79 11.74
CA MET A 1 -13.59 29.74 10.75
C MET A 1 -12.25 29.15 10.36
N ALA A 2 -12.05 27.84 10.49
CA ALA A 2 -10.80 27.21 10.04
C ALA A 2 -10.77 27.24 8.51
N ASN A 3 -9.66 27.68 7.92
CA ASN A 3 -9.49 27.61 6.48
C ASN A 3 -9.51 26.14 6.04
N PRO A 4 -10.25 25.78 4.98
CA PRO A 4 -10.23 24.43 4.46
C PRO A 4 -8.79 24.07 4.04
N THR A 5 -8.35 22.86 4.40
CA THR A 5 -7.05 22.35 3.96
C THR A 5 -7.02 22.28 2.42
N GLU A 6 -5.87 22.40 1.78
CA GLU A 6 -5.76 22.30 0.30
C GLU A 6 -6.48 21.07 -0.28
N LEU A 7 -6.35 19.90 0.36
CA LEU A 7 -7.08 18.69 -0.02
C LEU A 7 -8.62 18.87 0.02
N GLN A 8 -9.15 19.57 1.02
CA GLN A 8 -10.60 19.82 1.12
C GLN A 8 -11.08 20.74 0.01
N SER A 9 -10.28 21.74 -0.37
CA SER A 9 -10.58 22.60 -1.53
C SER A 9 -10.63 21.77 -2.81
N VAL A 10 -9.60 20.94 -3.07
CA VAL A 10 -9.57 20.06 -4.26
C VAL A 10 -10.76 19.10 -4.29
N LEU A 11 -11.08 18.45 -3.17
CA LEU A 11 -12.24 17.55 -3.10
C LEU A 11 -13.56 18.30 -3.39
N SER A 12 -13.69 19.52 -2.87
CA SER A 12 -14.89 20.35 -3.04
C SER A 12 -15.03 20.84 -4.48
N GLU A 13 -13.93 21.28 -5.11
CA GLU A 13 -13.86 21.71 -6.50
C GLU A 13 -14.21 20.58 -7.47
N LEU A 14 -13.78 19.35 -7.16
CA LEU A 14 -14.08 18.16 -7.95
C LEU A 14 -15.45 17.55 -7.62
N GLY A 15 -16.16 18.05 -6.61
CA GLY A 15 -17.44 17.50 -6.16
C GLY A 15 -17.34 16.08 -5.59
N ILE A 16 -16.17 15.71 -5.06
CA ILE A 16 -15.86 14.36 -4.56
C ILE A 16 -16.30 14.24 -3.09
N SER A 17 -17.15 13.25 -2.81
CA SER A 17 -17.55 12.83 -1.47
C SER A 17 -16.67 11.69 -0.94
N LYS A 18 -16.84 11.29 0.32
CA LYS A 18 -16.06 10.19 0.93
C LYS A 18 -16.39 8.84 0.29
N GLU A 19 -17.55 8.75 -0.34
CA GLU A 19 -18.10 7.58 -0.98
C GLU A 19 -17.49 7.35 -2.37
N ASP A 20 -16.91 8.41 -2.96
CA ASP A 20 -16.33 8.41 -4.31
C ASP A 20 -14.85 7.99 -4.34
N TYR A 21 -14.20 7.92 -3.18
CA TYR A 21 -12.78 7.55 -3.09
C TYR A 21 -12.49 6.43 -2.08
N LEU A 22 -11.46 5.65 -2.40
CA LEU A 22 -10.91 4.62 -1.54
C LEU A 22 -9.78 5.20 -0.68
N PHE A 23 -9.87 5.07 0.64
CA PHE A 23 -8.75 5.46 1.53
C PHE A 23 -7.80 4.28 1.80
N LEU A 24 -6.51 4.47 1.49
CA LEU A 24 -5.45 3.48 1.73
C LEU A 24 -4.22 4.09 2.40
N THR A 25 -3.73 3.43 3.44
CA THR A 25 -2.39 3.69 3.97
C THR A 25 -1.35 2.97 3.11
N ILE A 26 -0.22 3.64 2.83
CA ILE A 26 0.86 3.12 1.99
C ILE A 26 2.23 3.56 2.51
N LYS A 27 3.32 2.88 2.14
CA LYS A 27 4.68 3.38 2.40
C LYS A 27 4.97 4.60 1.52
N THR A 28 5.66 5.60 2.05
CA THR A 28 6.01 6.84 1.33
C THR A 28 6.78 6.59 0.03
N VAL A 29 7.67 5.59 0.00
CA VAL A 29 8.44 5.23 -1.20
C VAL A 29 7.55 4.95 -2.42
N TYR A 30 6.37 4.35 -2.20
CA TYR A 30 5.45 4.05 -3.29
C TYR A 30 4.75 5.30 -3.82
N LEU A 31 4.56 6.33 -3.00
CA LEU A 31 4.05 7.62 -3.48
C LEU A 31 5.06 8.31 -4.39
N TYR A 32 6.36 8.24 -4.08
CA TYR A 32 7.41 8.74 -4.98
C TYR A 32 7.43 7.98 -6.30
N GLN A 33 7.33 6.65 -6.27
CA GLN A 33 7.26 5.84 -7.49
C GLN A 33 6.01 6.14 -8.33
N MET A 34 4.87 6.44 -7.70
CA MET A 34 3.67 6.87 -8.42
C MET A 34 3.89 8.24 -9.08
N LYS A 35 4.48 9.18 -8.34
CA LYS A 35 4.80 10.52 -8.85
C LYS A 35 5.81 10.51 -10.00
N SER A 36 6.82 9.65 -9.94
CA SER A 36 7.80 9.52 -11.03
C SER A 36 7.27 8.72 -12.24
N GLY A 37 6.11 8.08 -12.11
CA GLY A 37 5.53 7.21 -13.13
C GLY A 37 6.12 5.80 -13.15
N GLU A 38 7.05 5.47 -12.24
CA GLU A 38 7.61 4.12 -12.07
C GLU A 38 6.55 3.11 -11.62
N LYS A 39 5.50 3.56 -10.92
CA LYS A 39 4.41 2.73 -10.40
C LYS A 39 3.05 3.26 -10.83
N ASN A 40 2.38 2.52 -11.72
CA ASN A 40 1.04 2.82 -12.23
C ASN A 40 -0.04 1.80 -11.81
N VAL A 41 0.32 0.86 -10.94
CA VAL A 41 -0.58 -0.12 -10.33
C VAL A 41 -0.28 -0.23 -8.84
N GLU A 42 -1.32 -0.21 -8.00
CA GLU A 42 -1.22 -0.54 -6.58
C GLU A 42 -1.71 -1.96 -6.33
N TYR A 43 -0.85 -2.80 -5.74
CA TYR A 43 -1.16 -4.20 -5.44
C TYR A 43 -1.64 -4.32 -4.00
N ARG A 44 -2.72 -5.07 -3.80
CA ARG A 44 -3.23 -5.38 -2.47
C ARG A 44 -3.56 -6.86 -2.34
N ALA A 45 -3.12 -7.45 -1.24
CA ALA A 45 -3.45 -8.83 -0.93
C ALA A 45 -4.98 -9.01 -0.88
N PRO A 46 -5.52 -10.07 -1.51
CA PRO A 46 -6.95 -10.34 -1.49
C PRO A 46 -7.37 -10.68 -0.06
N SER A 47 -8.16 -9.79 0.52
CA SER A 47 -8.60 -9.89 1.91
C SER A 47 -9.93 -9.21 2.10
N ASP A 48 -10.67 -9.60 3.14
CA ASP A 48 -11.94 -9.00 3.53
C ASP A 48 -11.82 -7.49 3.69
N SER A 49 -10.70 -7.01 4.28
CA SER A 49 -10.44 -5.57 4.44
C SER A 49 -10.36 -4.81 3.11
N ILE A 50 -9.88 -5.45 2.05
CA ILE A 50 -9.82 -4.84 0.70
C ILE A 50 -11.17 -4.98 0.01
N PHE A 51 -11.79 -6.15 0.04
CA PHE A 51 -13.05 -6.38 -0.65
C PHE A 51 -14.24 -5.63 -0.06
N THR A 52 -14.33 -5.49 1.27
CA THR A 52 -15.32 -4.60 1.93
C THR A 52 -15.22 -3.15 1.46
N LYS A 53 -14.01 -2.70 1.10
CA LYS A 53 -13.80 -1.36 0.57
C LYS A 53 -14.20 -1.25 -0.90
N LEU A 54 -14.01 -2.31 -1.70
CA LEU A 54 -14.29 -2.32 -3.14
C LEU A 54 -15.73 -2.72 -3.52
N TYR A 55 -16.47 -3.40 -2.64
CA TYR A 55 -17.82 -3.93 -2.92
C TYR A 55 -18.83 -3.46 -1.87
N LYS A 56 -20.10 -3.21 -2.27
CA LYS A 56 -21.15 -2.67 -1.37
C LYS A 56 -21.68 -3.70 -0.35
N ASP A 57 -21.71 -4.98 -0.71
CA ASP A 57 -22.37 -6.03 0.08
C ASP A 57 -21.40 -7.14 0.47
N PHE A 58 -20.40 -6.82 1.30
CA PHE A 58 -19.52 -7.86 1.85
C PHE A 58 -20.22 -8.56 3.02
N ASN A 59 -21.12 -9.49 2.71
CA ASN A 59 -21.65 -10.42 3.68
C ASN A 59 -21.73 -11.81 3.04
N GLN A 60 -21.21 -12.80 3.78
CA GLN A 60 -21.27 -14.24 3.54
C GLN A 60 -21.89 -14.64 2.18
N TYR A 61 -21.03 -14.81 1.17
CA TYR A 61 -21.26 -15.52 -0.10
C TYR A 61 -21.68 -14.75 -1.37
N GLN A 62 -21.64 -13.41 -1.44
CA GLN A 62 -22.02 -12.69 -2.68
C GLN A 62 -21.19 -11.40 -2.92
N PHE A 63 -20.25 -11.41 -3.87
CA PHE A 63 -19.43 -10.25 -4.31
C PHE A 63 -20.16 -9.35 -5.32
N ASN A 64 -21.41 -8.98 -5.06
CA ASN A 64 -22.29 -8.76 -6.21
C ASN A 64 -22.22 -7.36 -6.83
N LYS A 65 -21.77 -6.34 -6.08
CA LYS A 65 -21.81 -4.97 -6.58
C LYS A 65 -20.51 -4.21 -6.30
N PRO A 66 -19.63 -4.08 -7.31
CA PRO A 66 -18.51 -3.15 -7.27
C PRO A 66 -18.98 -1.75 -6.88
N LYS A 67 -18.26 -1.09 -5.97
CA LYS A 67 -18.46 0.33 -5.71
C LYS A 67 -18.02 1.13 -6.94
N GLN A 68 -18.69 2.24 -7.17
CA GLN A 68 -18.27 3.23 -8.16
C GLN A 68 -17.29 4.16 -7.46
N LEU A 69 -16.01 3.79 -7.47
CA LEU A 69 -14.93 4.57 -6.89
C LEU A 69 -14.18 5.22 -8.05
N ALA A 70 -14.04 6.54 -8.01
CA ALA A 70 -13.33 7.31 -9.02
C ALA A 70 -11.89 7.63 -8.61
N TYR A 71 -11.57 7.56 -7.31
CA TYR A 71 -10.26 7.95 -6.79
C TYR A 71 -9.74 7.02 -5.69
N ILE A 72 -8.43 7.07 -5.45
CA ILE A 72 -7.79 6.57 -4.24
C ILE A 72 -7.13 7.75 -3.53
N LEU A 73 -7.45 7.94 -2.25
CA LEU A 73 -6.70 8.80 -1.35
C LEU A 73 -5.68 7.96 -0.59
N PHE A 74 -4.42 8.05 -0.99
CA PHE A 74 -3.31 7.46 -0.28
C PHE A 74 -2.84 8.34 0.88
N GLN A 75 -2.44 7.71 1.99
CA GLN A 75 -1.77 8.38 3.10
C GLN A 75 -0.50 7.62 3.50
N ALA A 76 0.64 8.31 3.51
CA ALA A 76 1.95 7.78 3.82
C ALA A 76 2.23 7.65 5.34
N GLY A 77 1.34 6.97 6.05
CA GLY A 77 1.41 6.79 7.50
C GLY A 77 0.06 6.98 8.19
N TYR A 78 0.06 6.91 9.53
CA TYR A 78 -1.16 7.05 10.35
C TYR A 78 -1.33 8.44 10.96
N ASN A 79 -0.30 9.30 10.90
CA ASN A 79 -0.37 10.65 11.44
C ASN A 79 -1.24 11.54 10.54
N SER A 80 -1.95 12.50 11.13
CA SER A 80 -2.79 13.48 10.40
C SER A 80 -2.02 14.25 9.34
N ASP A 81 -0.72 14.48 9.60
CA ASP A 81 0.17 15.31 8.79
C ASP A 81 1.03 14.46 7.86
N SER A 82 0.76 13.14 7.79
CA SER A 82 1.44 12.25 6.84
C SER A 82 1.15 12.72 5.41
N PRO A 83 2.12 12.62 4.49
CA PRO A 83 1.88 12.98 3.11
C PRO A 83 0.70 12.21 2.51
N ARG A 84 -0.08 12.87 1.68
CA ARG A 84 -1.26 12.36 1.01
C ARG A 84 -1.12 12.54 -0.49
N MET A 85 -1.77 11.65 -1.21
CA MET A 85 -1.88 11.72 -2.66
C MET A 85 -3.26 11.22 -3.07
N LEU A 86 -4.01 12.05 -3.79
CA LEU A 86 -5.27 11.67 -4.42
C LEU A 86 -4.98 11.37 -5.89
N ILE A 87 -5.28 10.14 -6.30
CA ILE A 87 -5.06 9.65 -7.66
C ILE A 87 -6.37 9.12 -8.21
N GLU A 88 -6.63 9.34 -9.49
CA GLU A 88 -7.69 8.67 -10.23
C GLU A 88 -7.56 7.14 -10.13
N LEU A 89 -8.68 6.47 -9.85
CA LEU A 89 -8.82 5.02 -9.92
C LEU A 89 -9.53 4.67 -11.22
N LYS A 90 -8.79 4.15 -12.20
CA LYS A 90 -9.38 3.67 -13.45
C LYS A 90 -10.26 2.43 -13.22
N GLY A 91 -9.89 1.61 -12.24
CA GLY A 91 -10.57 0.39 -11.87
C GLY A 91 -9.65 -0.59 -11.17
N TRP A 92 -10.11 -1.82 -10.97
CA TRP A 92 -9.28 -2.90 -10.46
C TRP A 92 -9.48 -4.21 -11.20
N SER A 93 -8.43 -5.04 -11.18
CA SER A 93 -8.45 -6.41 -11.72
C SER A 93 -8.10 -7.42 -10.64
N TYR A 94 -8.86 -8.51 -10.55
CA TYR A 94 -8.57 -9.63 -9.65
C TYR A 94 -8.97 -10.95 -10.32
N LYS A 95 -8.05 -11.92 -10.35
CA LYS A 95 -8.26 -13.24 -10.99
C LYS A 95 -8.75 -13.16 -12.44
N GLY A 96 -8.31 -12.14 -13.18
CA GLY A 96 -8.71 -11.92 -14.58
C GLY A 96 -10.07 -11.24 -14.74
N GLU A 97 -10.75 -10.88 -13.65
CA GLU A 97 -11.98 -10.11 -13.69
C GLU A 97 -11.70 -8.63 -13.50
N ASN A 98 -12.18 -7.81 -14.44
CA ASN A 98 -11.99 -6.37 -14.47
C ASN A 98 -13.24 -5.62 -13.96
N HIS A 99 -13.00 -4.58 -13.17
CA HIS A 99 -14.02 -3.69 -12.63
C HIS A 99 -13.59 -2.23 -12.87
N PRO A 100 -14.24 -1.49 -13.79
CA PRO A 100 -15.32 -1.94 -14.68
C PRO A 100 -14.85 -2.98 -15.71
N LYS A 101 -15.79 -3.70 -16.34
CA LYS A 101 -15.45 -4.70 -17.38
C LYS A 101 -14.67 -4.09 -18.57
N SER A 102 -14.85 -2.79 -18.82
CA SER A 102 -14.17 -2.03 -19.84
C SER A 102 -12.78 -1.52 -19.43
N LEU A 103 -12.29 -1.85 -18.23
CA LEU A 103 -10.98 -1.44 -17.74
C LEU A 103 -9.89 -1.92 -18.70
N ASP A 104 -9.11 -0.98 -19.22
CA ASP A 104 -7.91 -1.27 -19.99
C ASP A 104 -6.74 -1.54 -19.04
N THR A 105 -6.16 -2.73 -19.15
CA THR A 105 -4.98 -3.15 -18.39
C THR A 105 -3.72 -3.18 -19.25
N PHE A 106 -3.79 -2.74 -20.51
CA PHE A 106 -2.62 -2.65 -21.37
C PHE A 106 -1.58 -1.68 -20.78
N GLY A 107 -0.32 -2.10 -20.72
CA GLY A 107 0.76 -1.30 -20.10
C GLY A 107 0.75 -1.26 -18.57
N HIS A 108 -0.16 -2.00 -17.92
CA HIS A 108 -0.23 -2.13 -16.46
C HIS A 108 0.18 -3.54 -16.03
N PRO A 109 1.27 -3.73 -15.27
CA PRO A 109 1.68 -5.06 -14.82
C PRO A 109 0.64 -5.65 -13.85
N ILE A 110 0.14 -6.84 -14.13
CA ILE A 110 -0.88 -7.54 -13.34
C ILE A 110 -0.24 -8.70 -12.57
N ASP A 111 -0.39 -8.72 -11.24
CA ASP A 111 -0.06 -9.89 -10.41
C ASP A 111 -1.33 -10.72 -10.20
N SER A 112 -1.28 -12.00 -10.57
CA SER A 112 -2.41 -12.93 -10.46
C SER A 112 -2.81 -13.25 -9.02
N ARG A 113 -1.93 -12.96 -8.05
CA ARG A 113 -2.14 -13.25 -6.62
C ARG A 113 -2.78 -12.07 -5.88
N ASP A 114 -2.72 -10.88 -6.45
CA ASP A 114 -3.17 -9.64 -5.81
C ASP A 114 -4.40 -9.05 -6.49
N VAL A 115 -5.06 -8.15 -5.77
CA VAL A 115 -5.98 -7.17 -6.34
C VAL A 115 -5.15 -6.03 -6.92
N ASN A 116 -5.33 -5.78 -8.22
CA ASN A 116 -4.54 -4.83 -9.00
C ASN A 116 -5.34 -3.54 -9.19
N LEU A 117 -5.04 -2.50 -8.43
CA LEU A 117 -5.69 -1.19 -8.54
C LEU A 117 -4.98 -0.37 -9.61
N ILE A 118 -5.66 -0.08 -10.72
CA ILE A 118 -5.09 0.60 -11.88
C ILE A 118 -5.18 2.11 -11.67
N LEU A 119 -4.02 2.77 -11.69
CA LEU A 119 -3.90 4.18 -11.34
C LEU A 119 -3.95 5.06 -12.60
N GLY A 120 -4.62 6.20 -12.47
CA GLY A 120 -4.66 7.27 -13.47
C GLY A 120 -3.89 8.50 -13.05
N SER A 121 -4.45 9.68 -13.32
CA SER A 121 -3.78 10.95 -13.07
C SER A 121 -3.74 11.30 -11.58
N ILE A 122 -2.64 11.88 -11.11
CA ILE A 122 -2.55 12.48 -9.77
C ILE A 122 -3.31 13.81 -9.81
N VAL A 123 -4.29 13.98 -8.93
CA VAL A 123 -5.11 15.20 -8.85
C VAL A 123 -4.76 16.06 -7.63
N TYR A 124 -4.13 15.48 -6.61
CA TYR A 124 -3.58 16.20 -5.48
C TYR A 124 -2.43 15.41 -4.87
N GLU A 125 -1.42 16.12 -4.37
CA GLU A 125 -0.39 15.57 -3.51
C GLU A 125 0.29 16.67 -2.69
N ASN A 126 0.95 16.26 -1.61
CA ASN A 126 1.82 17.15 -0.81
C ASN A 126 3.16 16.49 -0.47
N LEU A 127 3.73 15.73 -1.41
CA LEU A 127 5.03 15.10 -1.22
C LEU A 127 6.18 16.13 -1.28
N ASP A 128 7.08 16.04 -0.31
CA ASP A 128 8.38 16.71 -0.37
C ASP A 128 9.37 15.89 -1.21
N MET A 129 9.62 16.31 -2.44
CA MET A 129 10.52 15.63 -3.37
C MET A 129 12.00 15.72 -2.98
N SER A 130 12.38 16.69 -2.15
CA SER A 130 13.78 16.82 -1.71
C SER A 130 14.27 15.61 -0.92
N ARG A 131 13.33 14.82 -0.38
CA ARG A 131 13.59 13.67 0.49
C ARG A 131 13.48 12.32 -0.20
N GLU A 132 13.20 12.29 -1.50
CA GLU A 132 13.01 11.04 -2.26
C GLU A 132 14.18 10.06 -2.06
N GLY A 133 15.41 10.56 -2.13
CA GLY A 133 16.63 9.75 -1.95
C GLY A 133 16.69 9.04 -0.60
N GLU A 134 16.23 9.68 0.48
CA GLU A 134 16.18 9.08 1.82
C GLU A 134 15.27 7.85 1.85
N PHE A 135 14.08 7.98 1.25
CA PHE A 135 13.07 6.93 1.25
C PHE A 135 13.45 5.77 0.31
N ARG A 136 14.07 6.07 -0.84
CA ARG A 136 14.63 5.04 -1.73
C ARG A 136 15.68 4.20 -1.01
N VAL A 137 16.64 4.83 -0.32
CA VAL A 137 17.69 4.13 0.44
C VAL A 137 17.09 3.30 1.58
N LYS A 138 16.08 3.82 2.28
CA LYS A 138 15.41 3.10 3.36
C LYS A 138 14.68 1.85 2.86
N ALA A 139 13.96 1.95 1.74
CA ALA A 139 13.30 0.79 1.13
C ALA A 139 14.30 -0.31 0.74
N LEU A 140 15.43 0.06 0.13
CA LEU A 140 16.50 -0.89 -0.21
C LEU A 140 17.08 -1.63 1.02
N LYS A 141 17.11 -0.99 2.19
CA LYS A 141 17.57 -1.63 3.44
C LYS A 141 16.52 -2.56 4.05
N GLU A 142 15.24 -2.26 3.86
CA GLU A 142 14.13 -3.07 4.37
C GLU A 142 13.90 -4.32 3.51
N ASP A 143 14.02 -4.18 2.19
CA ASP A 143 13.70 -5.23 1.20
C ASP A 143 14.95 -5.96 0.65
N GLY A 144 16.16 -5.46 0.96
CA GLY A 144 17.42 -6.11 0.61
C GLY A 144 17.71 -7.37 1.44
N PRO A 145 18.62 -8.27 1.01
CA PRO A 145 19.02 -9.42 1.81
C PRO A 145 19.56 -8.94 3.16
N GLN A 146 18.88 -9.32 4.24
CA GLN A 146 19.35 -9.00 5.58
C GLN A 146 20.70 -9.68 5.82
N ILE A 147 21.79 -8.94 5.59
CA ILE A 147 23.12 -9.36 6.01
C ILE A 147 23.15 -9.24 7.53
N LYS A 148 22.68 -10.30 8.19
CA LYS A 148 22.82 -10.49 9.64
C LYS A 148 24.30 -10.30 9.97
N SER A 149 24.61 -9.19 10.66
CA SER A 149 25.99 -8.84 11.01
C SER A 149 26.69 -10.01 11.70
N LEU A 150 28.00 -10.15 11.51
CA LEU A 150 28.79 -11.23 12.12
C LEU A 150 28.59 -11.33 13.64
N LYS A 151 28.36 -10.19 14.32
CA LYS A 151 28.00 -10.11 15.75
C LYS A 151 26.69 -10.84 16.08
N SER A 152 25.67 -10.74 15.21
CA SER A 152 24.39 -11.46 15.40
C SER A 152 24.55 -12.98 15.24
N ARG A 153 25.43 -13.44 14.35
CA ARG A 153 25.74 -14.87 14.17
C ARG A 153 26.52 -15.44 15.36
N GLN A 154 27.47 -14.68 15.93
CA GLN A 154 28.20 -15.08 17.14
C GLN A 154 27.28 -15.19 18.37
N ASN A 155 26.37 -14.23 18.57
CA ASN A 155 25.41 -14.27 19.68
C ASN A 155 24.41 -15.43 19.58
N ILE A 156 24.03 -15.84 18.37
CA ILE A 156 23.20 -17.03 18.14
C ILE A 156 24.00 -18.31 18.46
N LYS A 157 25.27 -18.39 18.03
CA LYS A 157 26.16 -19.53 18.34
C LYS A 157 26.36 -19.71 19.85
N LEU A 158 26.57 -18.62 20.59
CA LEU A 158 26.72 -18.63 22.04
C LEU A 158 25.44 -19.08 22.76
N LYS A 159 24.25 -18.62 22.31
CA LYS A 159 22.96 -19.07 22.86
C LYS A 159 22.68 -20.56 22.61
N ILE A 160 23.07 -21.09 21.45
CA ILE A 160 22.91 -22.53 21.13
C ILE A 160 23.88 -23.37 21.96
N ALA A 161 25.12 -22.92 22.16
CA ALA A 161 26.11 -23.60 22.99
C ALA A 161 25.68 -23.67 24.47
N GLY A 162 25.14 -22.57 25.03
CA GLY A 162 24.65 -22.54 26.41
C GLY A 162 23.42 -23.42 26.67
N ARG A 163 22.58 -23.64 25.66
CA ARG A 163 21.44 -24.59 25.76
C ARG A 163 21.88 -26.05 25.77
N ARG A 164 22.94 -26.41 25.04
CA ARG A 164 23.47 -27.77 25.03
C ARG A 164 24.17 -28.14 26.34
N SER A 165 24.75 -27.18 27.06
CA SER A 165 25.39 -27.44 28.36
C SER A 165 24.41 -27.68 29.51
N GLN A 166 23.14 -27.29 29.38
CA GLN A 166 22.12 -27.54 30.41
C GLN A 166 21.43 -28.90 30.30
N ILE A 167 21.49 -29.55 29.14
CA ILE A 167 20.86 -30.87 28.92
C ILE A 167 21.77 -32.01 29.42
N GLY A 168 23.06 -31.75 29.66
CA GLY A 168 24.03 -32.76 30.14
C GLY A 168 24.23 -32.84 31.67
N ARG A 169 23.39 -32.19 32.48
CA ARG A 169 23.47 -32.21 33.96
C ARG A 169 22.18 -32.70 34.63
N GLY A 170 21.51 -33.67 34.01
CA GLY A 170 20.48 -34.48 34.66
C GLY A 170 20.92 -35.93 34.58
N ASP A 171 21.59 -36.41 35.63
CA ASP A 171 21.61 -37.78 36.13
C ASP A 171 22.85 -38.00 36.99
N ARG A 172 22.67 -37.79 38.30
CA ARG A 172 23.20 -38.59 39.40
C ARG A 172 22.50 -38.20 40.69
#